data_AF-A0A7C8AGI5-F1
#
_entry.id   AF-A0A7C8AGI5-F1
#
_cell.length_a   1.000
_cell.length_b   1.000
_cell.length_c   1.000
_cell.angle_alpha   90.00
_cell.angle_beta   90.00
_cell.angle_gamma   90.00
#
_symmetry.space_group_name_H-M   'P 1'
#
loop_
_entity.id
_entity.type
_entity.pdbx_description
1 polymer ?
#
loop_
_entity_poly.entity_id
_entity_poly.type
_entity_poly.pdbx_seq_one_letter_code
_entity_poly.pdbx_strand_id
1 'polypeptide(L)' 'MAKIKIDSNLFARAKDAAEAAGYSSVEEFIAHIIETEVAKHETSSDDRQVTDQLRGLGYIE' A
#
# COMPACT_ATOMS: atom_id res chain seq x y z
N MET A 1 -11.42 2.38 -16.45
CA MET A 1 -11.17 1.44 -15.34
C MET A 1 -10.28 0.31 -15.84
N ALA A 2 -9.15 0.08 -15.19
CA ALA A 2 -8.33 -1.10 -15.46
C ALA A 2 -9.01 -2.34 -14.86
N LYS A 3 -9.02 -3.46 -15.59
CA LYS A 3 -9.49 -4.75 -15.08
C LYS A 3 -8.28 -5.64 -14.83
N ILE A 4 -8.16 -6.14 -13.61
CA ILE A 4 -7.08 -7.04 -13.20
C ILE A 4 -7.69 -8.40 -12.90
N LYS A 5 -7.13 -9.47 -13.47
CA LYS A 5 -7.51 -10.84 -13.12
C LYS A 5 -6.76 -11.25 -11.85
N ILE A 6 -7.51 -11.78 -10.89
CA ILE A 6 -6.97 -12.37 -9.67
C ILE A 6 -7.31 -13.86 -9.69
N ASP A 7 -6.38 -14.67 -9.19
CA ASP A 7 -6.63 -16.10 -8.98
C ASP A 7 -7.86 -16.32 -8.08
N SER A 8 -8.70 -17.29 -8.43
CA SER A 8 -9.97 -17.52 -7.74
C SER A 8 -9.78 -17.96 -6.28
N ASN A 9 -8.71 -18.70 -5.98
CA ASN A 9 -8.41 -19.14 -4.62
C ASN A 9 -7.89 -17.98 -3.77
N LEU A 10 -7.04 -17.12 -4.35
CA LEU A 10 -6.62 -15.88 -3.70
C LEU A 10 -7.80 -14.94 -3.43
N PHE A 11 -8.71 -14.80 -4.39
CA PHE A 11 -9.90 -13.94 -4.22
C PHE A 11 -10.84 -14.47 -3.12
N ALA A 12 -11.03 -15.79 -3.02
CA ALA A 12 -11.80 -16.39 -1.92
C ALA A 12 -11.19 -16.05 -0.56
N ARG A 13 -9.88 -16.26 -0.40
CA ARG A 13 -9.16 -15.90 0.83
C ARG A 13 -9.22 -14.41 1.15
N ALA A 14 -9.21 -13.55 0.12
CA ALA A 14 -9.36 -12.12 0.29
C ALA A 14 -10.75 -11.74 0.83
N LYS A 15 -11.82 -12.46 0.44
CA LYS A 15 -13.16 -12.25 1.01
C LYS A 15 -13.19 -12.61 2.49
N ASP A 16 -12.65 -13.77 2.85
CA ASP A 16 -12.61 -14.22 4.25
C ASP A 16 -11.83 -13.22 5.12
N ALA A 17 -10.69 -12.73 4.59
CA ALA A 17 -9.88 -11.70 5.25
C ALA A 17 -10.63 -10.36 5.39
N ALA A 18 -11.34 -9.93 4.34
CA ALA A 18 -12.11 -8.68 4.35
C ALA A 18 -13.24 -8.72 5.40
N GLU A 19 -13.99 -9.83 5.48
CA GLU A 19 -15.03 -10.00 6.49
C GLU A 19 -14.45 -10.03 7.90
N ALA A 20 -13.37 -10.80 8.13
CA ALA A 20 -12.71 -10.88 9.42
C ALA A 20 -12.14 -9.52 9.89
N ALA A 21 -11.69 -8.68 8.95
CA ALA A 21 -11.18 -7.34 9.22
C ALA A 21 -12.28 -6.26 9.27
N GLY A 22 -13.55 -6.63 9.06
CA GLY A 22 -14.70 -5.72 9.19
C GLY A 22 -14.91 -4.77 8.01
N TYR A 23 -14.39 -5.09 6.83
CA TYR A 23 -14.61 -4.29 5.62
C TYR A 23 -16.01 -4.50 5.05
N SER A 24 -16.56 -3.46 4.44
CA SER A 24 -17.90 -3.49 3.82
C SER A 24 -17.96 -4.34 2.55
N SER A 25 -16.83 -4.53 1.87
CA SER A 25 -16.68 -5.38 0.68
C SER A 25 -15.22 -5.80 0.47
N VAL A 26 -15.02 -6.93 -0.20
CA VAL A 26 -13.69 -7.39 -0.65
C VAL A 26 -13.03 -6.40 -1.61
N GLU A 27 -13.81 -5.64 -2.37
CA GLU A 27 -13.28 -4.61 -3.29
C GLU A 27 -12.64 -3.45 -2.52
N GLU A 28 -13.28 -3.00 -1.43
CA GLU A 28 -12.75 -1.96 -0.55
C GLU A 28 -11.45 -2.43 0.12
N PHE A 29 -11.44 -3.67 0.62
CA PHE A 29 -10.25 -4.29 1.18
C PHE A 29 -9.09 -4.32 0.17
N ILE A 30 -9.32 -4.82 -1.05
CA ILE A 30 -8.28 -4.91 -2.08
C ILE A 30 -7.75 -3.53 -2.46
N ALA A 31 -8.64 -2.53 -2.64
CA ALA A 31 -8.23 -1.17 -2.95
C ALA A 31 -7.34 -0.60 -1.84
N HIS A 32 -7.78 -0.72 -0.59
CA HIS A 32 -7.04 -0.21 0.57
C HIS A 32 -5.64 -0.83 0.70
N ILE A 33 -5.51 -2.14 0.47
CA ILE A 33 -4.21 -2.81 0.50
C ILE A 33 -3.31 -2.33 -0.63
N ILE A 34 -3.85 -2.15 -1.85
CA ILE A 34 -3.08 -1.61 -2.98
C ILE A 34 -2.61 -0.18 -2.68
N GLU A 35 -3.51 0.69 -2.20
CA GLU A 35 -3.16 2.06 -1.81
C GLU A 35 -2.07 2.09 -0.73
N THR A 36 -2.19 1.23 0.28
CA THR A 36 -1.20 1.10 1.35
C THR A 36 0.17 0.68 0.82
N GLU A 37 0.22 -0.32 -0.06
CA GLU A 37 1.49 -0.78 -0.65
C GLU A 37 2.10 0.27 -1.58
N VAL A 38 1.30 0.95 -2.39
CA VAL A 38 1.75 2.06 -3.25
C VAL A 38 2.37 3.18 -2.39
N ALA A 39 1.68 3.60 -1.32
CA ALA A 39 2.17 4.64 -0.42
C ALA A 39 3.52 4.28 0.22
N LYS A 40 3.75 3.02 0.60
CA LYS A 40 5.06 2.57 1.13
C LYS A 40 6.20 2.82 0.14
N HIS A 41 5.96 2.63 -1.16
CA HIS A 41 6.96 2.82 -2.20
C HIS A 41 7.14 4.30 -2.59
N GLU A 42 6.10 5.12 -2.45
CA GLU A 42 6.19 6.57 -2.62
C GLU A 42 6.93 7.23 -1.45
N THR A 43 6.55 6.93 -0.20
CA THR A 43 7.19 7.49 1.01
C THR A 43 8.66 7.07 1.14
N SER A 44 9.02 5.84 0.76
CA SER A 44 10.42 5.39 0.79
C SER A 44 11.31 6.07 -0.27
N SER A 45 10.72 6.83 -1.19
CA SER A 45 11.42 7.73 -2.11
C SER A 45 11.56 9.14 -1.50
N ASP A 46 10.52 9.65 -0.84
CA ASP A 46 10.51 10.96 -0.16
C ASP A 46 11.44 11.01 1.06
N ASP A 47 11.42 10.01 1.94
CA ASP A 47 12.23 10.00 3.16
C ASP A 47 13.73 9.97 2.86
N ARG A 48 14.15 9.26 1.79
CA ARG A 48 15.55 9.28 1.35
C ARG A 48 15.94 10.67 0.83
N GLN A 49 15.06 11.29 0.06
CA GLN A 49 15.34 12.58 -0.56
C GLN A 49 15.39 13.72 0.47
N VAL A 50 14.50 13.70 1.47
CA VAL A 50 14.51 14.64 2.61
C VAL A 50 15.75 14.43 3.49
N THR A 51 16.12 13.19 3.80
CA THR A 51 17.31 12.89 4.62
C THR A 51 18.61 13.27 3.91
N ASP A 52 18.72 13.04 2.60
CA ASP A 52 19.88 13.49 1.81
C ASP A 52 19.95 15.02 1.71
N GLN A 53 18.82 15.70 1.56
CA GLN A 53 18.76 17.16 1.55
C GLN A 53 19.15 17.76 2.92
N LEU A 54 18.74 17.15 4.03
CA LEU A 54 19.14 17.57 5.38
C LEU A 54 20.62 17.30 5.68
N ARG A 55 21.19 16.18 5.19
CA ARG A 55 22.64 15.90 5.26
C ARG A 55 23.45 16.89 4.43
N GLY A 56 23.00 17.23 3.22
CA GLY A 56 23.65 18.23 2.36
C GLY A 56 23.64 19.66 2.94
N LEU A 57 22.73 19.94 3.86
CA LEU A 57 22.61 21.22 4.56
C LEU A 57 23.24 21.20 5.98
N GLY A 58 23.78 20.07 6.44
CA GLY A 58 24.51 19.95 7.70
C GLY A 58 23.64 19.92 8.98
N TYR A 59 22.37 19.52 8.89
CA TYR A 59 21.45 19.52 10.03
C TYR A 59 21.42 18.20 10.80
N ILE A 60 21.98 17.12 10.24
CA ILE A 60 22.06 15.79 10.84
C ILE A 60 23.38 15.13 10.40
N GLU A 61 24.11 14.51 11.34
CA GLU A 61 25.35 13.74 11.12
C GLU A 61 25.07 12.27 10.80
#